data_AF-A0A7J3Z9Q5-F1
#
_entry.id   AF-A0A7J3Z9Q5-F1
#
_cell.length_a   1.000
_cell.length_b   1.000
_cell.length_c   1.000
_cell.angle_alpha   90.00
_cell.angle_beta   90.00
_cell.angle_gamma   90.00
#
_symmetry.space_group_name_H-M   'P 1'
#
loop_
_entity.id
_entity.type
_entity.pdbx_description
1 polymer ?
#
loop_
_entity_poly.entity_id
_entity_poly.type
_entity_poly.pdbx_seq_one_letter_code
_entity_poly.pdbx_strand_id
1 'polypeptide(L)'
;MRISSSLALSTILIIAVIYYTISNVYMLSAQNHEDIRERILKIYSRLVEAERRGADVSNHAELLNKALEMLSEVEGSKGGVSGDVASNISTILSKIEDEIPALEASGEAAARLKPIVNVTAGAGIAVSIAITYLYMPRLISSLWLRLRRDWLVRVVDRR
;
A
#
# COMPACT_ATOMS: atom_id res chain seq x y z
N MET A 1 -30.47 -10.71 -66.67
CA MET A 1 -30.95 -10.85 -65.28
C MET A 1 -30.07 -11.73 -64.37
N ARG A 2 -28.92 -12.26 -64.83
CA ARG A 2 -27.97 -13.06 -64.01
C ARG A 2 -26.90 -12.23 -63.28
N ILE A 3 -26.62 -11.02 -63.77
CA ILE A 3 -25.56 -10.14 -63.22
C ILE A 3 -26.02 -9.48 -61.90
N SER A 4 -27.33 -9.23 -61.74
CA SER A 4 -27.88 -8.66 -60.50
C SER A 4 -27.85 -9.64 -59.32
N SER A 5 -28.03 -10.94 -59.57
CA SER A 5 -27.99 -11.98 -58.53
C SER A 5 -26.57 -12.24 -58.01
N SER A 6 -25.54 -12.17 -58.86
CA SER A 6 -24.14 -12.33 -58.40
C SER A 6 -23.65 -11.12 -57.60
N LEU A 7 -24.12 -9.91 -57.93
CA LEU A 7 -23.83 -8.69 -57.16
C LEU A 7 -24.55 -8.69 -55.80
N ALA A 8 -25.78 -9.21 -55.74
CA ALA A 8 -26.51 -9.38 -54.48
C ALA A 8 -25.81 -10.40 -53.54
N LEU A 9 -25.33 -11.52 -54.06
CA LEU A 9 -24.61 -12.51 -53.25
C LEU A 9 -23.26 -11.97 -52.73
N SER A 10 -22.53 -11.22 -53.56
CA SER A 10 -21.27 -10.57 -53.16
C SER A 10 -21.48 -9.54 -52.05
N THR A 11 -22.51 -8.70 -52.17
CA THR A 11 -22.82 -7.67 -51.15
C THR A 11 -23.25 -8.27 -49.82
N ILE A 12 -24.06 -9.34 -49.84
CA ILE A 12 -24.44 -10.07 -48.62
C ILE A 12 -23.20 -10.68 -47.94
N LEU A 13 -22.27 -11.24 -48.71
CA LEU A 13 -21.05 -11.84 -48.17
C LEU A 13 -20.13 -10.79 -47.54
N ILE A 14 -20.01 -9.60 -48.16
CA ILE A 14 -19.24 -8.48 -47.59
C ILE A 14 -19.87 -8.00 -46.27
N ILE A 15 -21.20 -7.85 -46.21
CA ILE A 15 -21.91 -7.45 -45.00
C ILE A 15 -21.71 -8.49 -43.88
N ALA A 16 -21.79 -9.78 -44.20
CA ALA A 16 -21.56 -10.85 -43.24
C ALA A 16 -20.13 -10.85 -42.67
N VAL A 17 -19.12 -10.59 -43.52
CA VAL A 17 -17.73 -10.47 -43.09
C VAL A 17 -17.54 -9.25 -42.17
N ILE A 18 -18.12 -8.09 -42.53
CA ILE A 18 -18.06 -6.88 -41.69
C ILE A 18 -18.75 -7.12 -40.34
N TYR A 19 -19.91 -7.79 -40.33
CA TYR A 19 -20.59 -8.12 -39.08
C TYR A 19 -19.74 -9.03 -38.19
N TYR A 20 -19.11 -10.05 -38.79
CA TYR A 20 -18.23 -10.98 -38.06
C TYR A 20 -17.00 -10.28 -37.46
N THR A 21 -16.35 -9.39 -38.21
CA THR A 21 -15.17 -8.66 -37.71
C THR A 21 -15.55 -7.71 -36.58
N ILE A 22 -16.65 -6.99 -36.71
CA ILE A 22 -17.16 -6.08 -35.66
C ILE A 22 -17.50 -6.85 -34.38
N SER A 23 -18.23 -7.97 -34.50
CA SER A 23 -18.59 -8.81 -33.35
C SER A 23 -17.35 -9.33 -32.60
N ASN A 24 -16.31 -9.72 -33.33
CA ASN A 24 -15.09 -10.27 -32.73
C ASN A 24 -14.28 -9.17 -32.00
N VAL A 25 -14.25 -7.94 -32.55
CA VAL A 25 -13.63 -6.78 -31.90
C VAL A 25 -14.34 -6.44 -30.59
N TYR A 26 -15.68 -6.46 -30.57
CA TYR A 26 -16.43 -6.22 -29.33
C TYR A 26 -16.18 -7.29 -28.26
N MET A 27 -16.11 -8.57 -28.66
CA MET A 27 -15.83 -9.66 -27.74
C MET A 27 -14.42 -9.55 -27.13
N LEU A 28 -13.42 -9.19 -27.94
CA LEU A 28 -12.04 -9.01 -27.49
C LEU A 28 -11.91 -7.81 -26.52
N SER A 29 -12.63 -6.71 -26.80
CA SER A 29 -12.67 -5.54 -25.93
C SER A 29 -13.28 -5.86 -24.58
N ALA A 30 -14.39 -6.61 -24.53
CA ALA A 30 -15.02 -7.01 -23.28
C ALA A 30 -14.11 -7.90 -22.43
N GLN A 31 -13.39 -8.85 -23.05
CA GLN A 31 -12.46 -9.73 -22.35
C GLN A 31 -11.26 -8.97 -21.74
N ASN A 32 -10.72 -7.97 -22.45
CA ASN A 32 -9.64 -7.13 -21.93
C ASN A 32 -10.07 -6.30 -20.71
N HIS A 33 -11.32 -5.85 -20.63
CA HIS A 33 -11.80 -5.09 -19.47
C HIS A 33 -11.87 -5.96 -18.21
N GLU A 34 -12.35 -7.20 -18.36
CA GLU A 34 -12.50 -8.13 -17.25
C GLU A 34 -11.12 -8.50 -16.68
N ASP A 35 -10.13 -8.71 -17.56
CA ASP A 35 -8.73 -8.97 -17.19
C ASP A 35 -8.07 -7.78 -16.47
N ILE A 36 -8.31 -6.54 -16.93
CA ILE A 36 -7.80 -5.33 -16.25
C ILE A 36 -8.35 -5.22 -14.83
N ARG A 37 -9.66 -5.48 -14.66
CA ARG A 37 -10.30 -5.38 -13.34
C ARG A 37 -9.77 -6.44 -12.37
N GLU A 38 -9.57 -7.67 -12.84
CA GLU A 38 -8.96 -8.73 -12.05
C GLU A 38 -7.52 -8.39 -11.64
N ARG A 39 -6.72 -7.84 -12.57
CA ARG A 39 -5.35 -7.38 -12.28
C ARG A 39 -5.32 -6.27 -11.24
N ILE A 40 -6.22 -5.29 -11.32
CA ILE A 40 -6.34 -4.21 -10.32
C ILE A 40 -6.62 -4.78 -8.93
N LEU A 41 -7.58 -5.71 -8.82
CA LEU A 41 -7.92 -6.35 -7.54
C LEU A 41 -6.73 -7.13 -6.96
N LYS A 42 -6.01 -7.86 -7.81
CA LYS A 42 -4.81 -8.60 -7.41
C LYS A 42 -3.73 -7.65 -6.89
N ILE A 43 -3.42 -6.59 -7.62
CA ILE A 43 -2.42 -5.58 -7.23
C ILE A 43 -2.82 -4.90 -5.93
N TYR A 44 -4.10 -4.51 -5.79
CA TYR A 44 -4.63 -3.95 -4.55
C TYR A 44 -4.41 -4.87 -3.35
N SER A 45 -4.76 -6.16 -3.48
CA SER A 45 -4.57 -7.13 -2.39
C SER A 45 -3.11 -7.27 -1.96
N ARG A 46 -2.17 -7.22 -2.91
CA ARG A 46 -0.73 -7.32 -2.63
C ARG A 46 -0.19 -6.05 -1.98
N LEU A 47 -0.64 -4.88 -2.40
CA LEU A 47 -0.29 -3.61 -1.77
C LEU A 47 -0.77 -3.55 -0.31
N VAL A 48 -2.01 -3.97 -0.03
CA VAL A 48 -2.54 -4.05 1.35
C VAL A 48 -1.71 -5.01 2.21
N GLU A 49 -1.29 -6.15 1.66
CA GLU A 49 -0.43 -7.11 2.35
C GLU A 49 0.97 -6.52 2.64
N ALA A 50 1.55 -5.79 1.69
CA ALA A 50 2.83 -5.09 1.85
C ALA A 50 2.74 -3.97 2.91
N GLU A 51 1.66 -3.18 2.90
CA GLU A 51 1.39 -2.14 3.91
C GLU A 51 1.26 -2.75 5.31
N ARG A 52 0.55 -3.88 5.45
CA ARG A 52 0.45 -4.61 6.73
C ARG A 52 1.82 -5.02 7.28
N ARG A 53 2.76 -5.36 6.40
CA ARG A 53 4.15 -5.67 6.79
C ARG A 53 4.95 -4.40 7.10
N GLY A 54 4.44 -3.21 6.78
CA GLY A 54 5.05 -1.93 7.09
C GLY A 54 5.87 -1.34 5.95
N ALA A 55 5.64 -1.77 4.70
CA ALA A 55 6.16 -1.10 3.53
C ALA A 55 5.42 0.23 3.29
N ASP A 56 6.12 1.23 2.78
CA ASP A 56 5.48 2.46 2.29
C ASP A 56 4.90 2.23 0.89
N VAL A 57 3.58 2.17 0.81
CA VAL A 57 2.84 1.93 -0.43
C VAL A 57 2.29 3.20 -1.07
N SER A 58 2.56 4.38 -0.50
CA SER A 58 1.88 5.65 -0.86
C SER A 58 1.97 5.97 -2.35
N ASN A 59 3.18 5.92 -2.93
CA ASN A 59 3.40 6.19 -4.35
C ASN A 59 2.69 5.17 -5.26
N HIS A 60 2.63 3.92 -4.85
CA HIS A 60 2.01 2.84 -5.63
C HIS A 60 0.47 2.88 -5.53
N ALA A 61 -0.06 3.29 -4.38
CA ALA A 61 -1.47 3.55 -4.19
C ALA A 61 -1.94 4.72 -5.07
N GLU A 62 -1.13 5.78 -5.20
CA GLU A 62 -1.43 6.90 -6.10
C GLU A 62 -1.46 6.46 -7.57
N LEU A 63 -0.49 5.64 -8.00
CA LEU A 63 -0.47 5.07 -9.35
C LEU A 63 -1.68 4.16 -9.62
N LEU A 64 -2.05 3.31 -8.66
CA LEU A 64 -3.22 2.46 -8.75
C LEU A 64 -4.51 3.29 -8.82
N ASN A 65 -4.61 4.37 -8.04
CA ASN A 65 -5.74 5.27 -8.04
C ASN A 65 -5.88 5.98 -9.39
N LYS A 66 -4.76 6.39 -10.00
CA LYS A 66 -4.73 6.97 -11.34
C LYS A 66 -5.21 5.99 -12.41
N ALA A 67 -4.88 4.71 -12.28
CA ALA A 67 -5.37 3.65 -13.17
C ALA A 67 -6.89 3.43 -13.02
N LEU A 68 -7.41 3.48 -11.78
CA LEU A 68 -8.84 3.41 -11.49
C LEU A 68 -9.61 4.62 -12.02
N GLU A 69 -9.04 5.82 -11.89
CA GLU A 69 -9.63 7.05 -12.41
C GLU A 69 -9.78 6.97 -13.94
N MET A 70 -8.73 6.57 -14.66
CA MET A 70 -8.78 6.34 -16.10
C MET A 70 -9.83 5.30 -16.51
N LEU A 71 -9.98 4.21 -15.73
CA LEU A 71 -11.01 3.22 -16.01
C LEU A 71 -12.41 3.82 -15.81
N SER A 72 -12.61 4.59 -14.74
CA SER A 72 -13.90 5.19 -14.38
C SER A 72 -14.35 6.27 -15.36
N GLU A 73 -13.43 7.10 -15.86
CA GLU A 73 -13.71 8.14 -16.85
C GLU A 73 -14.24 7.52 -18.14
N VAL A 74 -13.69 6.38 -18.51
CA VAL A 74 -14.02 5.74 -19.78
C VAL A 74 -15.26 4.87 -19.68
N GLU A 75 -15.49 4.17 -18.57
CA GLU A 75 -16.77 3.50 -18.29
C GLU A 75 -17.94 4.49 -18.15
N GLY A 76 -17.70 5.70 -17.62
CA GLY A 76 -18.70 6.77 -17.54
C GLY A 76 -19.02 7.41 -18.90
N SER A 77 -18.07 7.34 -19.85
CA SER A 77 -18.30 7.77 -21.23
C SER A 77 -19.02 6.67 -22.02
N LYS A 78 -20.00 7.01 -22.85
CA LYS A 78 -20.76 6.04 -23.68
C LYS A 78 -19.91 5.27 -24.71
N GLY A 79 -18.58 5.44 -24.72
CA GLY A 79 -17.63 4.88 -25.68
C GLY A 79 -17.01 3.54 -25.29
N GLY A 80 -17.08 3.10 -24.03
CA GLY A 80 -16.34 1.92 -23.56
C GLY A 80 -14.82 2.15 -23.56
N VAL A 81 -14.03 1.20 -23.01
CA VAL A 81 -12.57 1.37 -22.88
C VAL A 81 -11.89 1.25 -24.23
N SER A 82 -11.52 2.41 -24.79
CA SER A 82 -10.65 2.50 -25.96
C SER A 82 -9.36 1.72 -25.72
N GLY A 83 -8.88 1.02 -26.75
CA GLY A 83 -7.66 0.19 -26.66
C GLY A 83 -6.43 0.96 -26.15
N ASP A 84 -6.34 2.25 -26.44
CA ASP A 84 -5.26 3.12 -25.95
C ASP A 84 -5.34 3.38 -24.44
N VAL A 85 -6.54 3.42 -23.86
CA VAL A 85 -6.70 3.60 -22.41
C VAL A 85 -6.43 2.28 -21.69
N ALA A 86 -6.92 1.17 -22.25
CA ALA A 86 -6.63 -0.16 -21.75
C ALA A 86 -5.11 -0.46 -21.73
N SER A 87 -4.38 -0.05 -22.78
CA SER A 87 -2.93 -0.22 -22.84
C SER A 87 -2.21 0.65 -21.80
N ASN A 88 -2.60 1.92 -21.65
CA ASN A 88 -2.04 2.81 -20.63
C ASN A 88 -2.26 2.29 -19.22
N ILE A 89 -3.48 1.82 -18.90
CA ILE A 89 -3.78 1.18 -17.61
C ILE A 89 -2.89 -0.05 -17.43
N SER A 90 -2.79 -0.92 -18.44
CA SER A 90 -1.94 -2.11 -18.38
C SER A 90 -0.47 -1.77 -18.11
N THR A 91 0.07 -0.71 -18.72
CA THR A 91 1.44 -0.24 -18.46
C THR A 91 1.64 0.22 -17.01
N ILE A 92 0.67 0.94 -16.45
CA ILE A 92 0.73 1.35 -15.03
C ILE A 92 0.69 0.13 -14.11
N LEU A 93 -0.22 -0.81 -14.38
CA LEU A 93 -0.36 -2.02 -13.58
C LEU A 93 0.90 -2.89 -13.66
N SER A 94 1.50 -3.05 -14.84
CA SER A 94 2.77 -3.78 -15.00
C SER A 94 3.91 -3.12 -14.25
N LYS A 95 4.01 -1.78 -14.26
CA LYS A 95 5.01 -1.07 -13.47
C LYS A 95 4.85 -1.34 -11.98
N ILE A 96 3.62 -1.32 -11.47
CA ILE A 96 3.35 -1.65 -10.07
C ILE A 96 3.71 -3.11 -9.78
N GLU A 97 3.34 -4.05 -10.66
CA GLU A 97 3.66 -5.48 -10.51
C GLU A 97 5.17 -5.76 -10.41
N ASP A 98 5.98 -5.04 -11.20
CA ASP A 98 7.44 -5.18 -11.17
C ASP A 98 8.07 -4.62 -9.88
N GLU A 99 7.46 -3.58 -9.28
CA GLU A 99 7.96 -2.93 -8.07
C GLU A 99 7.42 -3.59 -6.76
N ILE A 100 6.32 -4.36 -6.82
CA ILE A 100 5.74 -5.08 -5.67
C ILE A 100 6.75 -5.97 -4.92
N PRO A 101 7.59 -6.80 -5.57
CA PRO A 101 8.56 -7.64 -4.86
C PRO A 101 9.55 -6.82 -4.01
N ALA A 102 9.96 -5.65 -4.51
CA ALA A 102 10.85 -4.75 -3.77
C ALA A 102 10.14 -4.11 -2.57
N LEU A 103 8.86 -3.75 -2.72
CA LEU A 103 8.01 -3.30 -1.63
C LEU A 103 7.83 -4.37 -0.54
N GLU A 104 7.51 -5.60 -0.94
CA GLU A 104 7.36 -6.73 0.00
C GLU A 104 8.66 -6.97 0.79
N ALA A 105 9.82 -6.92 0.12
CA ALA A 105 11.13 -7.04 0.78
C ALA A 105 11.41 -5.89 1.76
N SER A 106 11.06 -4.65 1.39
CA SER A 106 11.21 -3.49 2.28
C SER A 106 10.28 -3.58 3.50
N GLY A 107 9.05 -4.08 3.31
CA GLY A 107 8.08 -4.34 4.37
C GLY A 107 8.57 -5.41 5.33
N GLU A 108 9.15 -6.51 4.84
CA GLU A 108 9.75 -7.53 5.71
C GLU A 108 10.90 -6.99 6.56
N ALA A 109 11.74 -6.12 6.00
CA ALA A 109 12.82 -5.48 6.75
C ALA A 109 12.26 -4.57 7.88
N ALA A 110 11.22 -3.78 7.59
CA ALA A 110 10.55 -2.95 8.58
C ALA A 110 9.84 -3.79 9.66
N ALA A 111 9.18 -4.88 9.27
CA ALA A 111 8.52 -5.82 10.18
C ALA A 111 9.52 -6.46 11.17
N ARG A 112 10.74 -6.76 10.74
CA ARG A 112 11.79 -7.33 11.62
C ARG A 112 12.31 -6.34 12.66
N LEU A 113 12.30 -5.04 12.36
CA LEU A 113 12.81 -4.01 13.29
C LEU A 113 11.80 -3.61 14.37
N LYS A 114 10.49 -3.66 14.08
CA LYS A 114 9.41 -3.34 15.03
C LYS A 114 9.52 -4.08 16.39
N PRO A 115 9.70 -5.41 16.44
CA PRO A 115 9.80 -6.11 17.72
C PRO A 115 11.09 -5.77 18.47
N ILE A 116 12.20 -5.53 17.77
CA ILE A 116 13.48 -5.17 18.39
C ILE A 116 13.37 -3.83 19.12
N VAL A 117 12.75 -2.83 18.48
CA VAL A 117 12.52 -1.51 19.10
C VAL A 117 11.62 -1.63 20.33
N ASN A 118 10.52 -2.39 20.22
CA ASN A 118 9.59 -2.57 21.35
C ASN A 118 10.23 -3.29 22.54
N VAL A 119 11.01 -4.35 22.30
CA VAL A 119 11.72 -5.08 23.35
C VAL A 119 12.78 -4.19 23.99
N THR A 120 13.52 -3.42 23.19
CA THR A 120 14.56 -2.51 23.70
C THR A 120 13.95 -1.37 24.54
N ALA A 121 12.83 -0.81 24.10
CA ALA A 121 12.11 0.20 24.86
C ALA A 121 11.58 -0.34 26.20
N GLY A 122 10.97 -1.53 26.19
CA GLY A 122 10.52 -2.21 27.41
C GLY A 122 11.66 -2.51 28.38
N ALA A 123 12.78 -3.02 27.87
CA ALA A 123 13.98 -3.26 28.67
C ALA A 123 14.56 -1.96 29.23
N GLY A 124 14.58 -0.87 28.46
CA GLY A 124 15.04 0.44 28.91
C GLY A 124 14.21 1.00 30.06
N ILE A 125 12.89 0.86 30.01
CA ILE A 125 11.99 1.26 31.10
C ILE A 125 12.26 0.41 32.35
N ALA A 126 12.37 -0.91 32.21
CA ALA A 126 12.65 -1.80 33.34
C ALA A 126 13.99 -1.48 34.01
N VAL A 127 15.04 -1.23 33.23
CA VAL A 127 16.36 -0.83 33.73
C VAL A 127 16.29 0.54 34.41
N SER A 128 15.56 1.50 33.84
CA SER A 128 15.35 2.81 34.46
C SER A 128 14.69 2.68 35.83
N ILE A 129 13.61 1.88 35.95
CA ILE A 129 12.94 1.63 37.23
C ILE A 129 13.90 0.98 38.23
N ALA A 130 14.67 -0.02 37.80
CA ALA A 130 15.63 -0.71 38.66
C ALA A 130 16.72 0.26 39.18
N ILE A 131 17.26 1.11 38.31
CA ILE A 131 18.25 2.12 38.69
C ILE A 131 17.63 3.13 39.65
N THR A 132 16.44 3.65 39.34
CA THR A 132 15.74 4.58 40.22
C THR A 132 15.53 3.95 41.59
N TYR A 133 15.08 2.71 41.68
CA TYR A 133 14.82 2.03 42.95
C TYR A 133 16.09 1.82 43.79
N LEU A 134 17.21 1.47 43.15
CA LEU A 134 18.51 1.27 43.82
C LEU A 134 19.17 2.57 44.27
N TYR A 135 19.09 3.63 43.46
CA TYR A 135 19.81 4.88 43.69
C TYR A 135 18.97 5.97 44.37
N MET A 136 17.63 5.91 44.30
CA MET A 136 16.74 6.85 44.99
C MET A 136 17.06 7.01 46.48
N PRO A 137 17.24 5.92 47.26
CA PRO A 137 17.47 6.04 48.70
C PRO A 137 18.75 6.81 49.02
N ARG A 138 19.81 6.61 48.20
CA ARG A 138 21.08 7.32 48.33
C ARG A 138 20.97 8.79 47.91
N LEU A 139 20.22 9.08 46.85
CA LEU A 139 19.99 10.46 46.40
C LEU A 139 19.14 11.25 47.40
N ILE A 140 18.05 10.66 47.90
CA ILE A 140 17.20 11.30 48.91
C ILE A 140 17.98 11.52 50.20
N SER A 141 18.71 10.52 50.71
CA SER A 141 19.47 10.68 51.96
C SER A 141 20.57 11.73 51.83
N SER A 142 21.31 11.76 50.72
CA SER A 142 22.32 12.78 50.49
C SER A 142 21.72 14.18 50.33
N LEU A 143 20.61 14.35 49.60
CA LEU A 143 19.89 15.63 49.52
C LEU A 143 19.36 16.06 50.89
N TRP A 144 18.79 15.13 51.65
CA TRP A 144 18.21 15.39 52.96
C TRP A 144 19.27 15.85 53.97
N LEU A 145 20.43 15.19 53.97
CA LEU A 145 21.59 15.59 54.77
C LEU A 145 22.13 16.96 54.33
N ARG A 146 22.12 17.25 53.02
CA ARG A 146 22.58 18.55 52.49
C ARG A 146 21.63 19.69 52.87
N LEU A 147 20.32 19.46 52.86
CA LEU A 147 19.31 20.44 53.30
C LEU A 147 19.33 20.68 54.81
N ARG A 148 19.59 19.66 55.63
CA ARG A 148 19.68 19.78 57.10
C ARG A 148 21.08 20.09 57.63
N ARG A 149 22.05 20.38 56.75
CA ARG A 149 23.46 20.57 57.16
C ARG A 149 23.65 21.77 58.10
N ASP A 150 22.75 22.75 58.07
CA ASP A 150 22.81 23.96 58.91
C ASP A 150 22.01 23.86 60.22
N TRP A 151 21.43 22.68 60.52
CA TRP A 151 20.79 22.47 61.82
C TRP A 151 21.87 22.29 62.90
N LEU A 152 22.24 23.39 63.56
CA LEU A 152 23.05 23.40 64.79
C LEU A 152 22.40 22.52 65.86
N VAL A 153 23.00 21.36 66.13
CA VAL A 153 22.57 20.47 67.22
C VAL A 153 22.86 21.16 68.54
N ARG A 154 21.80 21.64 69.19
CA ARG A 154 21.89 22.22 70.54
C ARG A 154 22.01 21.06 71.52
N VAL A 155 23.22 20.79 72.02
CA VAL A 155 23.45 19.82 73.08
C VAL A 155 22.77 20.35 74.35
N VAL A 156 21.66 19.72 74.73
CA VAL A 156 21.02 19.99 76.02
C VAL A 156 21.82 19.22 77.07
N ASP A 157 22.65 19.96 77.80
CA ASP A 157 23.40 19.44 78.93
C ASP A 157 22.40 19.00 80.01
N ARG A 158 22.40 17.71 80.33
CA ARG A 158 21.47 17.11 81.29
C ARG A 158 22.16 17.13 82.65
N ARG A 159 21.91 18.21 83.41
CA ARG A 159 22.17 18.27 84.86
C ARG A 159 21.11 17.50 85.62
#